data_AF-A0A3B3VL29-F1
#
_entry.id   AF-A0A3B3VL29-F1
#
_cell.length_a   1.000
_cell.length_b   1.000
_cell.length_c   1.000
_cell.angle_alpha   90.00
_cell.angle_beta   90.00
_cell.angle_gamma   90.00
#
_symmetry.space_group_name_H-M   'P 1'
#
loop_
_entity.id
_entity.type
_entity.pdbx_description
1 polymer ?
#
loop_
_entity_poly.entity_id
_entity_poly.type
_entity_poly.pdbx_seq_one_letter_code
_entity_poly.pdbx_strand_id
1 'polypeptide(L)'
;MQGFEIVLVVFFGVEYFVRVWSAGCRSKYVGIWGRLRFARKPISIIDLIVVVASIVVLSVGSKGQVFATSAVRGIRFLQILRMLHVDRQGGTWRLLGSVVFIHRQELITTLYIGFLSLIFSSYFVYLAEKDAADSTGSTGFGNYADALWWGVVTVTTIGYGDKVPQTWIGKTIASCFSVFAISFFALPAGILGSGFALKVQQKQRQKHFNRQIPAAASLKNDFVVYSLTPNIPRILHSTLNYWKRQKILHEMNGFFCRKNFCNDYLQRSF
;
A
#
# COMPACT_ATOMS: atom_id res chain seq x y z
N MET A 1 20.45 14.88 -24.59
CA MET A 1 19.92 14.31 -23.33
C MET A 1 20.24 15.18 -22.12
N GLN A 2 21.48 15.66 -21.92
CA GLN A 2 21.86 16.48 -20.75
C GLN A 2 21.04 17.78 -20.59
N GLY A 3 20.73 18.49 -21.68
CA GLY A 3 19.93 19.73 -21.61
C GLY A 3 18.52 19.53 -21.03
N PHE A 4 17.87 18.41 -21.35
CA PHE A 4 16.55 18.08 -20.79
C PHE A 4 16.61 17.80 -19.29
N GLU A 5 17.67 17.12 -18.82
CA GLU A 5 17.87 16.86 -17.39
C GLU A 5 18.07 18.17 -16.61
N ILE A 6 18.86 19.11 -17.14
CA ILE A 6 19.09 20.42 -16.52
C ILE A 6 17.77 21.20 -16.41
N VAL A 7 16.99 21.29 -17.49
CA VAL A 7 15.69 21.98 -17.49
C VAL A 7 14.74 21.37 -16.44
N LEU A 8 14.68 20.05 -16.35
CA LEU A 8 13.85 19.37 -15.35
C LEU A 8 14.32 19.65 -13.92
N VAL A 9 15.63 19.61 -13.65
CA VAL A 9 16.16 19.89 -12.31
C VAL A 9 15.83 21.31 -11.88
N VAL A 10 16.01 22.29 -12.76
CA VAL A 10 15.64 23.68 -12.50
C VAL A 10 14.13 23.78 -12.25
N PHE A 11 13.30 23.17 -13.10
CA PHE A 11 11.84 23.18 -12.95
C PHE A 11 11.39 22.58 -11.60
N PHE A 12 11.87 21.39 -11.24
CA PHE A 12 11.51 20.73 -9.97
C PHE A 12 12.09 21.45 -8.75
N GLY A 13 13.29 22.00 -8.85
CA GLY A 13 13.89 22.81 -7.78
C GLY A 13 13.06 24.07 -7.50
N VAL A 14 12.67 24.79 -8.55
CA VAL A 14 11.78 25.95 -8.43
C VAL A 14 10.40 25.54 -7.90
N GLU A 15 9.80 24.45 -8.41
CA GLU A 15 8.52 23.95 -7.91
C GLU A 15 8.57 23.61 -6.42
N TYR A 16 9.62 22.90 -5.97
CA TYR A 16 9.82 22.56 -4.55
C TYR A 16 9.94 23.83 -3.70
N PHE A 17 10.74 24.80 -4.13
CA PHE A 17 10.96 26.05 -3.40
C PHE A 17 9.66 26.87 -3.27
N VAL A 18 8.95 27.07 -4.39
CA VAL A 18 7.66 27.78 -4.41
C VAL A 18 6.64 27.08 -3.52
N ARG A 19 6.63 25.74 -3.53
CA ARG A 19 5.73 24.94 -2.68
C ARG A 19 6.04 25.13 -1.19
N VAL A 20 7.29 25.05 -0.78
CA VAL A 20 7.70 25.29 0.63
C VAL A 20 7.39 26.73 1.05
N TRP A 21 7.56 27.70 0.17
CA TRP A 21 7.20 29.10 0.41
C TRP A 21 5.68 29.27 0.61
N SER A 22 4.88 28.75 -0.32
CA SER A 22 3.41 28.79 -0.30
C SER A 22 2.78 28.04 0.88
N ALA A 23 3.50 27.07 1.47
CA ALA A 23 3.01 26.33 2.63
C ALA A 23 2.72 27.24 3.83
N GLY A 24 3.35 28.42 3.89
CA GLY A 24 3.12 29.45 4.91
C GLY A 24 1.71 30.03 4.93
N CYS A 25 0.90 29.88 3.87
CA CYS A 25 -0.49 30.34 3.83
C CYS A 25 -1.42 29.56 4.79
N ARG A 26 -1.01 28.38 5.27
CA ARG A 26 -1.78 27.59 6.23
C ARG A 26 -1.33 27.96 7.65
N SER A 27 -2.27 28.34 8.51
CA SER A 27 -2.02 28.64 9.94
C SER A 27 -1.18 27.56 10.65
N LYS A 28 -1.30 26.29 10.26
CA LYS A 28 -0.51 25.15 10.78
C LYS A 28 1.00 25.18 10.45
N TYR A 29 1.43 25.92 9.44
CA TYR A 29 2.81 25.93 8.91
C TYR A 29 3.44 27.33 8.91
N VAL A 30 2.94 28.25 9.75
CA VAL A 30 3.50 29.60 9.92
C VAL A 30 4.85 29.54 10.65
N GLY A 31 5.80 30.38 10.23
CA GLY A 31 7.14 30.47 10.80
C GLY A 31 8.13 29.42 10.30
N ILE A 32 9.41 29.54 10.72
CA ILE A 32 10.52 28.66 10.30
C ILE A 32 10.27 27.21 10.74
N TRP A 33 9.80 27.01 11.98
CA TRP A 33 9.43 25.70 12.51
C TRP A 33 8.23 25.08 11.80
N GLY A 34 7.28 25.91 11.33
CA GLY A 34 6.14 25.49 10.54
C GLY A 34 6.54 24.98 9.15
N ARG A 35 7.47 25.69 8.49
CA ARG A 35 8.05 25.27 7.20
C ARG A 35 8.87 23.99 7.32
N LEU A 36 9.69 23.85 8.38
CA LEU A 36 10.45 22.63 8.63
C LEU A 36 9.53 21.41 8.88
N ARG A 37 8.40 21.62 9.57
CA ARG A 37 7.36 20.59 9.75
C ARG A 37 6.73 20.17 8.42
N PHE A 38 6.60 21.09 7.45
CA PHE A 38 6.14 20.76 6.10
C PHE A 38 7.17 19.94 5.32
N ALA A 39 8.46 20.33 5.39
CA ALA A 39 9.57 19.63 4.74
C ALA A 39 9.76 18.19 5.25
N ARG A 40 9.44 17.92 6.52
CA ARG A 40 9.47 16.57 7.12
C ARG A 40 8.35 15.62 6.68
N LYS A 41 7.41 16.05 5.83
CA LYS A 41 6.40 15.15 5.27
C LYS A 41 7.05 14.18 4.28
N PRO A 42 6.62 12.90 4.25
CA PRO A 42 7.25 11.88 3.40
C PRO A 42 7.31 12.27 1.92
N ILE A 43 6.22 12.84 1.37
CA ILE A 43 6.18 13.32 -0.02
C ILE A 43 7.17 14.47 -0.28
N SER A 44 7.39 15.35 0.70
CA SER A 44 8.32 16.48 0.58
C SER A 44 9.78 16.04 0.74
N ILE A 45 10.03 15.00 1.55
CA ILE A 45 11.35 14.37 1.68
C ILE A 45 11.74 13.70 0.35
N ILE A 46 10.83 12.95 -0.27
CA ILE A 46 11.08 12.30 -1.56
C ILE A 46 11.44 13.34 -2.63
N ASP A 47 10.68 14.44 -2.71
CA ASP A 47 10.93 15.53 -3.66
C ASP A 47 12.31 16.18 -3.43
N LEU A 48 12.68 16.43 -2.15
CA LEU A 48 14.00 16.93 -1.79
C LEU A 48 15.13 15.97 -2.20
N ILE A 49 14.98 14.67 -1.93
CA ILE A 49 15.95 13.64 -2.31
C ILE A 49 16.14 13.63 -3.84
N VAL A 50 15.05 13.71 -4.60
CA VAL A 50 15.10 13.72 -6.07
C VAL A 50 15.81 14.96 -6.61
N VAL A 51 15.52 16.14 -6.07
CA VAL A 51 16.20 17.40 -6.48
C VAL A 51 17.68 17.34 -6.14
N VAL A 52 18.05 16.94 -4.92
CA VAL A 52 19.45 16.83 -4.48
C VAL A 52 20.21 15.79 -5.30
N ALA A 53 19.66 14.59 -5.47
CA ALA A 53 20.29 13.53 -6.26
C ALA A 53 20.52 13.97 -7.72
N SER A 54 19.58 14.72 -8.30
CA SER A 54 19.71 15.21 -9.68
C SER A 54 20.79 16.30 -9.81
N ILE A 55 20.92 17.19 -8.83
CA ILE A 55 22.02 18.19 -8.78
C ILE A 55 23.38 17.50 -8.67
N VAL A 56 23.49 16.44 -7.85
CA VAL A 56 24.72 15.66 -7.70
C VAL A 56 25.13 15.02 -9.01
N VAL A 57 24.19 14.43 -9.78
CA VAL A 57 24.50 13.83 -11.10
C VAL A 57 25.03 14.86 -12.07
N LEU A 58 24.40 16.04 -12.15
CA LEU A 58 24.85 17.09 -13.07
C LEU A 58 26.25 17.60 -12.70
N SER A 59 26.53 17.71 -11.40
CA SER A 59 27.82 18.20 -10.88
C SER A 59 28.96 17.20 -11.13
N VAL A 60 28.70 15.91 -10.93
CA VAL A 60 29.69 14.83 -11.10
C VAL A 60 29.87 14.47 -12.57
N GLY A 61 28.78 14.44 -13.35
CA GLY A 61 28.82 14.15 -14.79
C GLY A 61 29.58 15.19 -15.61
N SER A 62 29.68 16.43 -15.11
CA SER A 62 30.44 17.52 -15.75
C SER A 62 31.97 17.35 -15.61
N LYS A 63 32.46 16.66 -14.58
CA LYS A 63 33.91 16.55 -14.27
C LYS A 63 34.62 15.36 -14.93
N GLY A 64 33.96 14.57 -15.79
CA GLY A 64 34.61 13.56 -16.64
C GLY A 64 35.33 12.40 -15.92
N GLN A 65 35.16 12.23 -14.61
CA GLN A 65 35.89 11.22 -13.84
C GLN A 65 35.31 9.82 -14.10
N VAL A 66 36.12 8.88 -14.63
CA VAL A 66 35.72 7.51 -15.02
C VAL A 66 35.14 6.65 -13.89
N PHE A 67 35.43 6.98 -12.62
CA PHE A 67 34.79 6.37 -11.45
C PHE A 67 33.33 6.81 -11.24
N ALA A 68 32.91 7.91 -11.86
CA ALA A 68 31.53 8.39 -11.80
C ALA A 68 30.56 7.50 -12.58
N THR A 69 31.02 6.72 -13.56
CA THR A 69 30.12 5.99 -14.47
C THR A 69 29.22 4.99 -13.75
N SER A 70 29.74 4.31 -12.72
CA SER A 70 28.96 3.35 -11.90
C SER A 70 28.00 4.05 -10.93
N ALA A 71 28.45 5.14 -10.29
CA ALA A 71 27.62 5.94 -9.39
C ALA A 71 26.48 6.67 -10.13
N VAL A 72 26.77 7.20 -11.33
CA VAL A 72 25.80 7.86 -12.20
C VAL A 72 24.72 6.88 -12.67
N ARG A 73 25.04 5.60 -12.91
CA ARG A 73 24.04 4.57 -13.22
C ARG A 73 23.04 4.38 -12.08
N GLY A 74 23.51 4.30 -10.83
CA GLY A 74 22.63 4.19 -9.65
C GLY A 74 21.72 5.40 -9.49
N ILE A 75 22.23 6.62 -9.74
CA ILE A 75 21.43 7.83 -9.59
C ILE A 75 20.42 8.00 -10.74
N ARG A 76 20.66 7.44 -11.93
CA ARG A 76 19.64 7.35 -12.98
C ARG A 76 18.43 6.52 -12.54
N PHE A 77 18.60 5.47 -11.74
CA PHE A 77 17.46 4.75 -11.15
C PHE A 77 16.65 5.64 -10.19
N LEU A 78 17.29 6.57 -9.47
CA LEU A 78 16.58 7.52 -8.60
C LEU A 78 15.69 8.49 -9.41
N GLN A 79 15.92 8.67 -10.71
CA GLN A 79 15.03 9.46 -11.56
C GLN A 79 13.66 8.80 -11.74
N ILE A 80 13.54 7.47 -11.63
CA ILE A 80 12.25 6.75 -11.66
C ILE A 80 11.38 7.16 -10.45
N LEU A 81 12.01 7.50 -9.30
CA LEU A 81 11.29 8.00 -8.12
C LEU A 81 10.53 9.32 -8.39
N ARG A 82 10.90 10.07 -9.44
CA ARG A 82 10.14 11.25 -9.87
C ARG A 82 8.72 10.89 -10.30
N MET A 83 8.50 9.71 -10.88
CA MET A 83 7.16 9.24 -11.23
C MET A 83 6.28 9.04 -9.99
N LEU A 84 6.90 8.71 -8.85
CA LEU A 84 6.23 8.52 -7.56
C LEU A 84 5.71 9.84 -6.97
N HIS A 85 6.27 10.99 -7.37
CA HIS A 85 5.79 12.32 -6.98
C HIS A 85 4.42 12.66 -7.60
N VAL A 86 4.04 12.04 -8.74
CA VAL A 86 2.76 12.36 -9.40
C VAL A 86 1.56 12.15 -8.46
N ASP A 87 1.64 11.22 -7.49
CA ASP A 87 0.65 11.09 -6.42
C ASP A 87 0.89 12.06 -5.24
N ARG A 88 0.80 13.37 -5.54
CA ARG A 88 1.15 14.48 -4.64
C ARG A 88 0.33 14.54 -3.34
N GLN A 89 -0.86 13.93 -3.29
CA GLN A 89 -1.72 13.94 -2.11
C GLN A 89 -1.62 12.67 -1.25
N GLY A 90 -0.87 11.66 -1.72
CA GLY A 90 -0.86 10.32 -1.12
C GLY A 90 -2.28 9.74 -0.98
N GLY A 91 -3.20 10.20 -1.84
CA GLY A 91 -4.60 9.84 -1.78
C GLY A 91 -4.78 8.36 -2.10
N THR A 92 -4.08 7.91 -3.14
CA THR A 92 -4.07 6.51 -3.60
C THR A 92 -3.46 5.61 -2.54
N TRP A 93 -2.28 5.95 -2.04
CA TRP A 93 -1.60 5.18 -0.97
C TRP A 93 -2.42 5.10 0.32
N ARG A 94 -3.06 6.20 0.73
CA ARG A 94 -3.94 6.21 1.91
C ARG A 94 -5.20 5.38 1.67
N LEU A 95 -5.76 5.41 0.46
CA LEU A 95 -6.94 4.64 0.12
C LEU A 95 -6.62 3.14 0.12
N LEU A 96 -5.56 2.75 -0.58
CA LEU A 96 -4.99 1.40 -0.62
C LEU A 96 -4.66 0.89 0.79
N GLY A 97 -3.85 1.64 1.54
CA GLY A 97 -3.46 1.27 2.90
C GLY A 97 -4.66 1.12 3.85
N SER A 98 -5.70 1.94 3.68
CA SER A 98 -6.92 1.79 4.47
C SER A 98 -7.76 0.57 4.06
N VAL A 99 -7.80 0.18 2.78
CA VAL A 99 -8.45 -1.08 2.37
C VAL A 99 -7.68 -2.28 2.92
N VAL A 100 -6.36 -2.29 2.76
CA VAL A 100 -5.47 -3.33 3.30
C VAL A 100 -5.62 -3.45 4.82
N PHE A 101 -5.66 -2.33 5.55
CA PHE A 101 -5.80 -2.37 7.00
C PHE A 101 -7.15 -2.95 7.47
N ILE A 102 -8.24 -2.66 6.73
CA ILE A 102 -9.57 -3.20 7.04
C ILE A 102 -9.60 -4.72 6.82
N HIS A 103 -9.03 -5.18 5.70
CA HIS A 103 -9.01 -6.60 5.29
C HIS A 103 -7.73 -7.34 5.70
N ARG A 104 -6.95 -6.81 6.64
CA ARG A 104 -5.63 -7.35 6.99
C ARG A 104 -5.69 -8.80 7.46
N GLN A 105 -6.74 -9.18 8.18
CA GLN A 105 -6.88 -10.54 8.69
C GLN A 105 -7.06 -11.53 7.55
N GLU A 106 -7.96 -11.23 6.61
CA GLU A 106 -8.24 -12.06 5.43
C GLU A 106 -7.00 -12.17 4.53
N LEU A 107 -6.30 -11.05 4.33
CA LEU A 107 -5.06 -11.00 3.53
C LEU A 107 -3.94 -11.83 4.17
N ILE A 108 -3.72 -11.69 5.49
CA ILE A 108 -2.70 -12.46 6.21
C ILE A 108 -3.04 -13.94 6.20
N THR A 109 -4.29 -14.32 6.43
CA THR A 109 -4.72 -15.73 6.41
C THR A 109 -4.52 -16.36 5.03
N THR A 110 -4.90 -15.68 3.95
CA THR A 110 -4.73 -16.21 2.57
C THR A 110 -3.26 -16.30 2.18
N LEU A 111 -2.44 -15.30 2.50
CA LEU A 111 -0.99 -15.35 2.28
C LEU A 111 -0.31 -16.44 3.13
N TYR A 112 -0.73 -16.62 4.39
CA TYR A 112 -0.18 -17.66 5.26
C TYR A 112 -0.46 -19.06 4.71
N ILE A 113 -1.72 -19.34 4.34
CA ILE A 113 -2.10 -20.64 3.77
C ILE A 113 -1.42 -20.85 2.41
N GLY A 114 -1.37 -19.81 1.56
CA GLY A 114 -0.68 -19.87 0.27
C GLY A 114 0.82 -20.16 0.42
N PHE A 115 1.50 -19.47 1.33
CA PHE A 115 2.93 -19.68 1.58
C PHE A 115 3.19 -21.08 2.15
N LEU A 116 2.35 -21.55 3.08
CA LEU A 116 2.45 -22.90 3.62
C LEU A 116 2.27 -23.96 2.52
N SER A 117 1.26 -23.79 1.65
CA SER A 117 1.04 -24.66 0.48
C SER A 117 2.22 -24.63 -0.50
N LEU A 118 2.85 -23.47 -0.73
CA LEU A 118 4.05 -23.32 -1.56
C LEU A 118 5.23 -24.12 -1.01
N ILE A 119 5.51 -24.00 0.29
CA ILE A 119 6.60 -24.74 0.96
C ILE A 119 6.37 -26.25 0.85
N PHE A 120 5.16 -26.73 1.19
CA PHE A 120 4.83 -28.15 1.09
C PHE A 120 4.92 -28.67 -0.35
N SER A 121 4.32 -27.96 -1.31
CA SER A 121 4.36 -28.33 -2.73
C SER A 121 5.80 -28.45 -3.24
N SER A 122 6.63 -27.45 -2.96
CA SER A 122 8.04 -27.42 -3.38
C SER A 122 8.83 -28.56 -2.75
N TYR A 123 8.58 -28.88 -1.48
CA TYR A 123 9.25 -29.97 -0.77
C TYR A 123 8.88 -31.35 -1.33
N PHE A 124 7.58 -31.60 -1.57
CA PHE A 124 7.14 -32.86 -2.16
C PHE A 124 7.63 -33.05 -3.60
N VAL A 125 7.60 -31.99 -4.42
CA VAL A 125 8.13 -32.05 -5.79
C VAL A 125 9.64 -32.23 -5.78
N TYR A 126 10.37 -31.58 -4.88
CA TYR A 126 11.80 -31.83 -4.69
C TYR A 126 12.09 -33.30 -4.35
N LEU A 127 11.36 -33.89 -3.40
CA LEU A 127 11.54 -35.30 -3.06
C LEU A 127 11.22 -36.26 -4.22
N ALA A 128 10.24 -35.90 -5.05
CA ALA A 128 9.85 -36.67 -6.23
C ALA A 128 10.87 -36.57 -7.39
N GLU A 129 11.53 -35.42 -7.54
CA GLU A 129 12.36 -35.10 -8.70
C GLU A 129 13.86 -35.06 -8.40
N LYS A 130 14.30 -35.17 -7.14
CA LYS A 130 15.72 -35.07 -6.75
C LYS A 130 16.64 -36.08 -7.47
N ASP A 131 16.11 -37.24 -7.84
CA ASP A 131 16.85 -38.31 -8.51
C ASP A 131 16.54 -38.38 -10.02
N ALA A 132 15.65 -37.52 -10.51
CA ALA A 132 15.27 -37.48 -11.91
C ALA A 132 16.24 -36.57 -12.70
N ALA A 133 16.91 -37.14 -13.70
CA ALA A 133 17.68 -36.35 -14.66
C ALA A 133 16.75 -35.77 -15.73
N ASP A 134 16.90 -34.48 -16.04
CA ASP A 134 16.21 -33.87 -17.18
C ASP A 134 16.76 -34.43 -18.51
N SER A 135 16.04 -34.15 -19.59
CA SER A 135 16.40 -34.54 -20.97
C SER A 135 17.79 -34.06 -21.41
N THR A 136 18.37 -33.06 -20.74
CA THR A 136 19.72 -32.51 -20.98
C THR A 136 20.82 -33.20 -20.14
N GLY A 137 20.48 -34.19 -19.32
CA GLY A 137 21.41 -34.92 -18.46
C GLY A 137 21.79 -34.20 -17.15
N SER A 138 21.25 -33.01 -16.90
CA SER A 138 21.39 -32.25 -15.65
C SER A 138 20.21 -32.48 -14.70
N THR A 139 20.42 -32.46 -13.40
CA THR A 139 19.32 -32.51 -12.42
C THR A 139 18.58 -31.17 -12.39
N GLY A 140 17.33 -31.14 -12.87
CA GLY A 140 16.51 -29.91 -12.90
C GLY A 140 16.21 -29.34 -11.50
N PHE A 141 16.16 -30.22 -10.49
CA PHE A 141 15.92 -29.90 -9.08
C PHE A 141 17.13 -30.26 -8.22
N GLY A 142 18.28 -29.63 -8.47
CA GLY A 142 19.54 -29.94 -7.77
C GLY A 142 19.53 -29.60 -6.27
N ASN A 143 18.79 -28.57 -5.87
CA ASN A 143 18.62 -28.21 -4.46
C ASN A 143 17.16 -27.81 -4.15
N TYR A 144 16.83 -27.70 -2.86
CA TYR A 144 15.50 -27.28 -2.44
C TYR A 144 15.14 -25.85 -2.89
N ALA A 145 16.14 -24.97 -3.09
CA ALA A 145 15.91 -23.62 -3.59
C ALA A 145 15.43 -23.61 -5.05
N ASP A 146 15.86 -24.57 -5.87
CA ASP A 146 15.42 -24.76 -7.25
C ASP A 146 13.95 -25.17 -7.31
N ALA A 147 13.53 -26.06 -6.39
CA ALA A 147 12.14 -26.45 -6.26
C ALA A 147 11.26 -25.31 -5.74
N LEU A 148 11.78 -24.50 -4.80
CA LEU A 148 11.10 -23.28 -4.34
C LEU A 148 10.93 -22.26 -5.48
N TRP A 149 11.96 -22.05 -6.30
CA TRP A 149 11.87 -21.18 -7.48
C TRP A 149 10.77 -21.64 -8.43
N TRP A 150 10.75 -22.94 -8.77
CA TRP A 150 9.68 -23.53 -9.56
C TRP A 150 8.30 -23.33 -8.91
N GLY A 151 8.19 -23.55 -7.60
CA GLY A 151 6.97 -23.36 -6.84
C GLY A 151 6.46 -21.91 -6.95
N VAL A 152 7.33 -20.92 -6.73
CA VAL A 152 6.99 -19.49 -6.87
C VAL A 152 6.51 -19.17 -8.29
N VAL A 153 7.25 -19.59 -9.31
CA VAL A 153 6.89 -19.35 -10.73
C VAL A 153 5.55 -20.00 -11.11
N THR A 154 5.25 -21.16 -10.53
CA THR A 154 4.02 -21.92 -10.79
C THR A 154 2.82 -21.30 -10.08
N VAL A 155 2.90 -21.00 -8.77
CA VAL A 155 1.76 -20.44 -8.01
C VAL A 155 1.43 -19.01 -8.42
N THR A 156 2.42 -18.26 -8.92
CA THR A 156 2.21 -16.93 -9.51
C THR A 156 1.71 -16.98 -10.96
N THR A 157 1.51 -18.17 -11.51
CA THR A 157 1.02 -18.41 -12.88
C THR A 157 1.91 -17.80 -13.97
N ILE A 158 3.20 -17.57 -13.69
CA ILE A 158 4.16 -17.07 -14.68
C ILE A 158 4.57 -18.18 -15.64
N GLY A 159 4.95 -19.35 -15.11
CA GLY A 159 5.22 -20.55 -15.91
C GLY A 159 6.33 -20.39 -16.95
N TYR A 160 7.54 -19.97 -16.55
CA TYR A 160 8.67 -19.80 -17.48
C TYR A 160 9.04 -21.09 -18.25
N GLY A 161 8.81 -22.26 -17.63
CA GLY A 161 9.12 -23.56 -18.24
C GLY A 161 10.61 -23.93 -18.17
N ASP A 162 11.41 -23.19 -17.40
CA ASP A 162 12.83 -23.45 -17.15
C ASP A 162 13.07 -24.68 -16.26
N LYS A 163 12.16 -24.94 -15.32
CA LYS A 163 12.12 -26.15 -14.50
C LYS A 163 10.72 -26.75 -14.55
N VAL A 164 10.63 -28.05 -14.82
CA VAL A 164 9.35 -28.77 -14.89
C VAL A 164 9.56 -30.17 -14.32
N PRO A 165 8.68 -30.66 -13.42
CA PRO A 165 8.77 -32.03 -12.94
C PRO A 165 8.64 -33.02 -14.11
N GLN A 166 9.55 -33.99 -14.20
CA GLN A 166 9.55 -34.98 -15.27
C GLN A 166 8.84 -36.26 -14.88
N THR A 167 8.96 -36.66 -13.61
CA THR A 167 8.36 -37.89 -13.10
C THR A 167 6.84 -37.78 -13.06
N TRP A 168 6.16 -38.91 -13.27
CA TRP A 168 4.70 -38.96 -13.17
C TRP A 168 4.20 -38.60 -11.77
N ILE A 169 4.95 -38.98 -10.73
CA ILE A 169 4.61 -38.70 -9.33
C ILE A 169 4.77 -37.20 -9.03
N GLY A 170 5.85 -36.57 -9.48
CA GLY A 170 6.08 -35.14 -9.37
C GLY A 170 5.03 -34.33 -10.13
N LYS A 171 4.66 -34.75 -11.35
CA LYS A 171 3.57 -34.15 -12.14
C LYS A 171 2.22 -34.24 -11.43
N THR A 172 1.91 -35.37 -10.82
CA THR A 172 0.63 -35.57 -10.09
C THR A 172 0.57 -34.66 -8.86
N ILE A 173 1.64 -34.62 -8.07
CA ILE A 173 1.76 -33.75 -6.89
C ILE A 173 1.66 -32.28 -7.31
N ALA A 174 2.42 -31.87 -8.33
CA ALA A 174 2.42 -30.52 -8.88
C ALA A 174 1.03 -30.11 -9.38
N SER A 175 0.32 -30.98 -10.10
CA SER A 175 -1.03 -30.71 -10.59
C SER A 175 -2.02 -30.54 -9.44
N CYS A 176 -1.99 -31.42 -8.43
CA CYS A 176 -2.88 -31.30 -7.28
C CYS A 176 -2.62 -30.01 -6.48
N PHE A 177 -1.38 -29.74 -6.12
CA PHE A 177 -1.03 -28.57 -5.30
C PHE A 177 -1.18 -27.25 -6.06
N SER A 178 -0.93 -27.21 -7.36
CA SER A 178 -1.06 -25.96 -8.14
C SER A 178 -2.50 -25.43 -8.14
N VAL A 179 -3.52 -26.29 -8.28
CA VAL A 179 -4.93 -25.88 -8.25
C VAL A 179 -5.28 -25.19 -6.93
N PHE A 180 -4.86 -25.75 -5.80
CA PHE A 180 -5.10 -25.15 -4.48
C PHE A 180 -4.28 -23.87 -4.28
N ALA A 181 -2.98 -23.91 -4.57
CA ALA A 181 -2.08 -22.80 -4.29
C ALA A 181 -2.41 -21.56 -5.14
N ILE A 182 -2.71 -21.73 -6.43
CA ILE A 182 -3.11 -20.63 -7.32
C ILE A 182 -4.38 -19.95 -6.80
N SER A 183 -5.35 -20.73 -6.31
CA SER A 183 -6.59 -20.21 -5.73
C SER A 183 -6.29 -19.28 -4.54
N PHE A 184 -5.41 -19.68 -3.61
CA PHE A 184 -5.06 -18.85 -2.47
C PHE A 184 -4.24 -17.60 -2.82
N PHE A 185 -3.34 -17.68 -3.81
CA PHE A 185 -2.57 -16.53 -4.29
C PHE A 185 -3.41 -15.53 -5.10
N ALA A 186 -4.52 -15.96 -5.70
CA ALA A 186 -5.47 -15.08 -6.39
C ALA A 186 -6.38 -14.28 -5.43
N LEU A 187 -6.67 -14.82 -4.23
CA LEU A 187 -7.58 -14.20 -3.26
C LEU A 187 -7.18 -12.79 -2.81
N PRO A 188 -5.90 -12.47 -2.50
CA PRO A 188 -5.48 -11.11 -2.17
C PRO A 188 -5.91 -10.06 -3.21
N ALA A 189 -5.79 -10.38 -4.51
CA ALA A 189 -6.23 -9.48 -5.58
C ALA A 189 -7.74 -9.29 -5.58
N GLY A 190 -8.52 -10.35 -5.36
CA GLY A 190 -9.99 -10.31 -5.27
C GLY A 190 -10.50 -9.53 -4.04
N ILE A 191 -9.88 -9.74 -2.87
CA ILE A 191 -10.20 -9.04 -1.62
C ILE A 191 -9.93 -7.54 -1.76
N LEU A 192 -8.78 -7.17 -2.34
CA LEU A 192 -8.46 -5.77 -2.59
C LEU A 192 -9.44 -5.15 -3.59
N GLY A 193 -9.72 -5.83 -4.71
CA GLY A 193 -10.64 -5.34 -5.74
C GLY A 193 -12.05 -5.08 -5.21
N SER A 194 -12.60 -6.04 -4.46
CA SER A 194 -13.91 -5.89 -3.81
C SER A 194 -13.90 -4.80 -2.73
N GLY A 195 -12.84 -4.71 -1.93
CA GLY A 195 -12.65 -3.65 -0.93
C GLY A 195 -12.60 -2.24 -1.54
N PHE A 196 -11.97 -2.06 -2.71
CA PHE A 196 -12.00 -0.81 -3.45
C PHE A 196 -13.40 -0.47 -3.96
N ALA A 197 -14.10 -1.44 -4.56
CA ALA A 197 -15.45 -1.25 -5.07
C ALA A 197 -16.43 -0.81 -3.96
N LEU A 198 -16.41 -1.49 -2.82
CA LEU A 198 -17.23 -1.17 -1.65
C LEU A 198 -16.94 0.24 -1.13
N LYS A 199 -15.67 0.63 -1.06
CA LYS A 199 -15.27 1.95 -0.58
C LYS A 199 -15.70 3.08 -1.51
N VAL A 200 -15.68 2.85 -2.82
CA VAL A 200 -16.21 3.81 -3.81
C VAL A 200 -17.72 3.97 -3.65
N GLN A 201 -18.46 2.85 -3.50
CA GLN A 201 -19.90 2.88 -3.28
C GLN A 201 -20.28 3.58 -1.96
N GLN A 202 -19.57 3.30 -0.87
CA GLN A 202 -19.77 3.97 0.42
C GLN A 202 -19.53 5.48 0.31
N LYS A 203 -18.48 5.90 -0.42
CA LYS A 203 -18.19 7.32 -0.64
C LYS A 203 -19.28 8.02 -1.44
N GLN A 204 -19.91 7.34 -2.40
CA GLN A 204 -21.06 7.87 -3.12
C GLN A 204 -22.26 8.05 -2.17
N ARG A 205 -22.62 7.03 -1.39
CA ARG A 205 -23.73 7.14 -0.41
C ARG A 205 -23.51 8.25 0.61
N GLN A 206 -22.29 8.39 1.14
CA GLN A 206 -21.97 9.45 2.10
C GLN A 206 -22.13 10.84 1.48
N LYS A 207 -21.80 11.02 0.19
CA LYS A 207 -22.01 12.31 -0.50
C LYS A 207 -23.50 12.67 -0.61
N HIS A 208 -24.37 11.68 -0.86
CA HIS A 208 -25.81 11.91 -0.90
C HIS A 208 -26.36 12.31 0.47
N PHE A 209 -25.94 11.63 1.54
CA PHE A 209 -26.36 11.95 2.91
C PHE A 209 -25.81 13.30 3.39
N ASN A 210 -24.54 13.59 3.16
CA ASN A 210 -23.91 14.85 3.60
C ASN A 210 -24.44 16.08 2.83
N ARG A 211 -25.13 15.88 1.71
CA ARG A 211 -25.87 16.93 1.01
C ARG A 211 -27.23 17.22 1.65
N GLN A 212 -27.78 16.27 2.42
CA GLN A 212 -29.07 16.41 3.11
C GLN A 212 -28.93 17.08 4.49
N ILE A 213 -27.81 16.88 5.20
CA ILE A 213 -27.55 17.57 6.46
C ILE A 213 -26.71 18.84 6.18
N PRO A 214 -27.28 20.06 6.32
CA PRO A 214 -26.48 21.26 6.14
C PRO A 214 -25.45 21.36 7.27
N ALA A 215 -24.18 21.48 6.93
CA ALA A 215 -23.08 21.66 7.90
C ALA A 215 -23.31 22.84 8.87
N ALA A 216 -24.13 23.81 8.47
CA ALA A 216 -24.58 24.92 9.30
C ALA A 216 -25.41 24.49 10.53
N ALA A 217 -26.14 23.37 10.46
CA ALA A 217 -26.92 22.85 11.58
C ALA A 217 -26.02 22.28 12.69
N SER A 218 -24.93 21.59 12.31
CA SER A 218 -23.95 21.07 13.27
C SER A 218 -23.20 22.21 13.99
N LEU A 219 -22.79 23.24 13.24
CA LEU A 219 -22.09 24.40 13.81
C LEU A 219 -22.99 25.23 14.75
N LYS A 220 -24.28 25.37 14.43
CA LYS A 220 -25.25 26.02 15.33
C LYS A 220 -25.36 25.26 16.65
N ASN A 221 -25.47 23.93 16.62
CA ASN A 221 -25.57 23.14 17.84
C ASN A 221 -24.30 23.22 18.69
N ASP A 222 -23.11 23.17 18.09
CA ASP A 222 -21.84 23.32 18.81
C ASP A 222 -21.71 24.72 19.45
N PHE A 223 -22.10 25.77 18.72
CA PHE A 223 -22.10 27.14 19.24
C PHE A 223 -23.11 27.32 20.38
N VAL A 224 -24.32 26.77 20.23
CA VAL A 224 -25.36 26.82 21.27
C VAL A 224 -24.88 26.11 22.55
N VAL A 225 -24.28 24.92 22.44
CA VAL A 225 -23.71 24.20 23.59
C VAL A 225 -22.58 25.01 24.26
N TYR A 226 -21.69 25.61 23.47
CA TYR A 226 -20.63 26.47 24.02
C TYR A 226 -21.19 27.70 24.74
N SER A 227 -22.23 28.32 24.19
CA SER A 227 -22.87 29.52 24.75
C SER A 227 -23.70 29.27 26.02
N LEU A 228 -24.19 28.04 26.23
CA LEU A 228 -25.06 27.68 27.35
C LEU A 228 -24.30 27.23 28.61
N THR A 229 -22.95 27.14 28.58
CA THR A 229 -22.14 26.77 29.76
C THR A 229 -21.24 27.92 30.21
N PRO A 230 -21.62 28.69 31.26
CA PRO A 230 -20.86 29.87 31.69
C PRO A 230 -19.72 29.58 32.69
N ASN A 231 -19.51 28.34 33.18
CA ASN A 231 -18.54 28.09 34.24
C ASN A 231 -17.76 26.75 34.12
N ILE A 232 -16.46 26.86 34.41
CA ILE A 232 -15.28 26.00 34.13
C ILE A 232 -15.18 24.85 35.20
N PRO A 233 -14.20 23.91 35.29
CA PRO A 233 -13.45 23.02 34.37
C PRO A 233 -13.80 21.51 34.62
N ARG A 234 -14.97 21.17 35.19
CA ARG A 234 -15.25 19.78 35.67
C ARG A 234 -16.02 18.91 34.66
N ILE A 235 -16.58 19.53 33.63
CA ILE A 235 -17.39 18.87 32.60
C ILE A 235 -16.53 18.32 31.45
N LEU A 236 -15.27 18.78 31.30
CA LEU A 236 -14.38 18.27 30.25
C LEU A 236 -14.21 16.75 30.34
N HIS A 237 -14.29 16.15 31.53
CA HIS A 237 -14.24 14.70 31.68
C HIS A 237 -15.54 14.00 31.27
N SER A 238 -16.71 14.60 31.48
CA SER A 238 -17.99 14.01 31.04
C SER A 238 -18.28 14.24 29.57
N THR A 239 -17.88 15.37 28.98
CA THR A 239 -17.96 15.64 27.53
C THR A 239 -16.83 14.98 26.75
N LEU A 240 -15.63 14.79 27.31
CA LEU A 240 -14.69 13.81 26.75
C LEU A 240 -15.29 12.42 26.81
N ASN A 241 -15.96 12.02 27.90
CA ASN A 241 -16.61 10.71 27.94
C ASN A 241 -17.82 10.62 27.01
N TYR A 242 -18.48 11.73 26.67
CA TYR A 242 -19.56 11.79 25.70
C TYR A 242 -19.02 11.73 24.27
N TRP A 243 -17.97 12.49 23.91
CA TRP A 243 -17.28 12.40 22.62
C TRP A 243 -16.45 11.12 22.47
N LYS A 244 -15.92 10.57 23.57
CA LYS A 244 -15.30 9.24 23.61
C LYS A 244 -16.37 8.17 23.52
N ARG A 245 -17.57 8.34 24.11
CA ARG A 245 -18.76 7.51 23.83
C ARG A 245 -19.29 7.70 22.43
N GLN A 246 -19.17 8.87 21.80
CA GLN A 246 -19.68 9.14 20.45
C GLN A 246 -18.70 8.64 19.40
N LYS A 247 -17.39 8.70 19.69
CA LYS A 247 -16.32 8.04 18.92
C LYS A 247 -16.35 6.53 19.13
N ILE A 248 -16.62 6.05 20.34
CA ILE A 248 -16.93 4.65 20.64
C ILE A 248 -18.28 4.27 20.03
N LEU A 249 -19.29 5.13 19.88
CA LEU A 249 -20.55 4.85 19.17
C LEU A 249 -20.39 4.97 17.66
N HIS A 250 -19.41 5.71 17.15
CA HIS A 250 -19.04 5.70 15.72
C HIS A 250 -18.21 4.44 15.39
N GLU A 251 -17.35 4.00 16.31
CA GLU A 251 -16.63 2.72 16.24
C GLU A 251 -17.56 1.53 16.52
N MET A 252 -18.50 1.66 17.47
CA MET A 252 -19.51 0.66 17.83
C MET A 252 -20.67 0.66 16.85
N ASN A 253 -21.06 1.74 16.18
CA ASN A 253 -21.97 1.67 15.03
C ASN A 253 -21.24 1.12 13.80
N GLY A 254 -19.93 1.32 13.69
CA GLY A 254 -19.07 0.53 12.80
C GLY A 254 -19.02 -0.96 13.17
N PHE A 255 -19.20 -1.32 14.44
CA PHE A 255 -19.21 -2.70 14.96
C PHE A 255 -20.61 -3.33 15.07
N PHE A 256 -21.67 -2.54 15.25
CA PHE A 256 -23.07 -2.93 15.42
C PHE A 256 -23.76 -2.99 14.05
N CYS A 257 -23.34 -2.16 13.10
CA CYS A 257 -23.58 -2.43 11.67
C CYS A 257 -22.80 -3.66 11.18
N ARG A 258 -21.75 -4.10 11.90
CA ARG A 258 -21.05 -5.39 11.69
C ARG A 258 -21.77 -6.58 12.35
N LYS A 259 -22.53 -6.36 13.43
CA LYS A 259 -23.26 -7.41 14.18
C LYS A 259 -24.69 -7.62 13.68
N ASN A 260 -25.44 -6.56 13.36
CA ASN A 260 -26.81 -6.71 12.84
C ASN A 260 -26.84 -7.27 11.41
N PHE A 261 -25.81 -7.01 10.59
CA PHE A 261 -25.68 -7.69 9.30
C PHE A 261 -25.26 -9.17 9.43
N CYS A 262 -24.74 -9.58 10.59
CA CYS A 262 -24.39 -10.98 10.86
C CYS A 262 -25.62 -11.80 11.30
N ASN A 263 -26.67 -11.16 11.83
CA ASN A 263 -27.93 -11.82 12.17
C ASN A 263 -28.87 -11.96 10.96
N ASP A 264 -28.89 -10.98 10.05
CA ASP A 264 -29.74 -11.04 8.85
C ASP A 264 -29.26 -12.06 7.78
N TYR A 265 -28.02 -12.54 7.85
CA TYR A 265 -27.54 -13.63 7.00
C TYR A 265 -27.80 -15.04 7.58
N LEU A 266 -28.03 -15.16 8.89
CA LEU A 266 -28.27 -16.45 9.56
C LEU A 266 -29.76 -16.82 9.65
N GLN A 267 -30.66 -15.90 9.29
CA GLN A 267 -32.12 -16.10 9.33
C GLN A 267 -32.75 -16.28 7.93
N ARG A 268 -31.92 -16.37 6.87
CA ARG A 268 -32.34 -16.64 5.48
C ARG A 268 -31.77 -17.95 4.90
N SER A 269 -31.26 -18.84 5.76
CA SER A 269 -30.80 -20.19 5.39
C SER A 269 -31.40 -21.26 6.31
N PHE A 270 -32.70 -21.12 6.59
CA PHE A 270 -33.64 -22.21 6.85
C PHE A 270 -34.91 -21.91 6.06
#